data_AF-A0A6B3ANG3-F1
#
_entry.id   AF-A0A6B3ANG3-F1
#
_cell.length_a   1.000
_cell.length_b   1.000
_cell.length_c   1.000
_cell.angle_alpha   90.00
_cell.angle_beta   90.00
_cell.angle_gamma   90.00
#
_symmetry.space_group_name_H-M   'P 1'
#
loop_
_entity.id
_entity.type
_entity.pdbx_description
1 polymer ?
#
loop_
_entity_poly.entity_id
_entity_poly.type
_entity_poly.pdbx_seq_one_letter_code
_entity_poly.pdbx_strand_id
1 'polypeptide(L)'
;MSAPDGSPVGAERSVGQLFASATADMSALVHDEIALAKAQLKQDVKRGAASGGALSLAGLILVFSLPMLNFALAYGIRTWSNWNLALCFLLSFAANVLVALLLALIGMVFAKKAKKGRGPQKVAASVKETAGVLQKAKPHPRPALPKDRGPEAIEAVARSSS
;
A
#
# COMPACT_ATOMS: atom_id res chain seq x y z
N MET A 1 1.81 63.66 30.10
CA MET A 1 2.27 62.47 30.83
C MET A 1 1.08 61.54 31.03
N SER A 2 1.26 60.26 30.67
CA SER A 2 0.47 59.06 31.04
C SER A 2 -0.80 58.66 30.24
N ALA A 3 -0.56 57.69 29.34
CA ALA A 3 -1.24 56.42 28.98
C ALA A 3 -2.75 56.19 29.15
N PRO A 4 -3.36 55.45 28.20
CA PRO A 4 -3.65 54.01 28.39
C PRO A 4 -3.32 53.19 27.11
N ASP A 5 -3.23 51.86 27.00
CA ASP A 5 -3.60 50.73 27.84
C ASP A 5 -2.55 49.63 27.66
N GLY A 6 -2.19 48.97 28.76
CA GLY A 6 -1.38 47.78 28.75
C GLY A 6 -2.17 46.60 28.19
N SER A 7 -1.76 46.11 27.03
CA SER A 7 -2.06 44.73 26.66
C SER A 7 -1.48 43.84 27.76
N PRO A 8 -2.26 42.94 28.39
CA PRO A 8 -1.75 42.08 29.44
C PRO A 8 -0.86 41.00 28.80
N VAL A 9 0.40 41.37 28.56
CA VAL A 9 1.51 40.47 28.32
C VAL A 9 1.84 39.84 29.68
N GLY A 10 1.09 38.82 30.09
CA GLY A 10 1.34 38.16 31.37
C GLY A 10 0.15 37.53 32.08
N ALA A 11 -0.92 37.13 31.37
CA ALA A 11 -1.79 36.12 31.95
C ALA A 11 -1.00 34.81 31.99
N GLU A 12 -0.60 34.36 33.18
CA GLU A 12 0.03 33.05 33.38
C GLU A 12 -0.80 32.00 32.66
N ARG A 13 -0.29 31.53 31.52
CA ARG A 13 -0.97 30.52 30.71
C ARG A 13 -1.14 29.31 31.61
N SER A 14 -2.38 28.99 31.98
CA SER A 14 -2.61 27.87 32.90
C SER A 14 -1.97 26.60 32.32
N VAL A 15 -1.48 25.71 33.18
CA VAL A 15 -0.85 24.45 32.76
C VAL A 15 -1.75 23.68 31.79
N GLY A 16 -3.07 23.76 31.98
CA GLY A 16 -4.07 23.20 31.06
C GLY A 16 -4.11 23.88 29.69
N GLN A 17 -3.93 25.20 29.61
CA GLN A 17 -3.85 25.91 28.34
C GLN A 17 -2.52 25.68 27.58
N LEU A 18 -1.41 25.42 28.29
CA LEU A 18 -0.13 25.03 27.68
C LEU A 18 -0.19 23.61 27.11
N PHE A 19 -0.79 22.68 27.86
CA PHE A 19 -0.99 21.31 27.41
C PHE A 19 -1.97 21.23 26.23
N ALA A 20 -3.03 22.05 26.25
CA ALA A 20 -3.96 22.16 25.13
C ALA A 20 -3.30 22.69 23.84
N SER A 21 -2.43 23.71 23.94
CA SER A 21 -1.68 24.21 22.77
C SER A 21 -0.65 23.19 22.27
N ALA A 22 0.10 22.54 23.17
CA ALA A 22 1.07 21.52 22.76
C ALA A 22 0.39 20.32 22.07
N THR A 23 -0.80 19.93 22.55
CA THR A 23 -1.60 18.86 21.94
C THR A 23 -2.15 19.29 20.57
N ALA A 24 -2.56 20.55 20.43
CA ALA A 24 -3.00 21.10 19.16
C ALA A 24 -1.87 21.13 18.11
N ASP A 25 -0.66 21.54 18.51
CA ASP A 25 0.52 21.58 17.64
C ASP A 25 0.94 20.17 17.20
N MET A 26 0.90 19.18 18.11
CA MET A 26 1.09 17.78 17.74
C MET A 26 0.03 17.27 16.77
N SER A 27 -1.24 17.66 16.96
CA SER A 27 -2.31 17.29 16.05
C SER A 27 -2.13 17.90 14.65
N ALA A 28 -1.58 19.12 14.56
CA ALA A 28 -1.27 19.77 13.30
C ALA A 28 -0.12 19.04 12.57
N LEU A 29 0.97 18.72 13.28
CA LEU A 29 2.10 17.95 12.74
C LEU A 29 1.68 16.59 12.18
N VAL A 30 0.84 15.85 12.92
CA VAL A 30 0.32 14.55 12.45
C VAL A 30 -0.53 14.72 11.19
N HIS A 31 -1.33 15.79 11.10
CA HIS A 31 -2.14 16.05 9.92
C HIS A 31 -1.28 16.34 8.68
N ASP A 32 -0.20 17.10 8.85
CA ASP A 32 0.76 17.40 7.79
C ASP A 32 1.53 16.15 7.35
N GLU A 33 1.97 15.29 8.28
CA GLU A 33 2.66 14.04 7.94
C GLU A 33 1.73 13.08 7.18
N ILE A 34 0.45 13.04 7.53
CA ILE A 34 -0.57 12.28 6.80
C ILE A 34 -0.82 12.89 5.42
N ALA A 35 -0.88 14.22 5.30
CA ALA A 35 -1.05 14.91 4.03
C ALA A 35 0.14 14.64 3.09
N LEU A 36 1.36 14.67 3.63
CA LEU A 36 2.59 14.33 2.92
C LEU A 36 2.59 12.85 2.49
N ALA A 37 2.31 11.93 3.41
CA ALA A 37 2.24 10.50 3.12
C ALA A 37 1.20 10.21 2.03
N LYS A 38 0.04 10.89 2.06
CA LYS A 38 -0.98 10.79 1.00
C LYS A 38 -0.46 11.31 -0.34
N ALA A 39 0.29 12.42 -0.36
CA ALA A 39 0.90 12.95 -1.58
C ALA A 39 1.93 11.97 -2.15
N GLN A 40 2.78 11.39 -1.30
CA GLN A 40 3.76 10.38 -1.67
C GLN A 40 3.08 9.12 -2.23
N LEU A 41 2.02 8.64 -1.57
CA LEU A 41 1.25 7.49 -2.04
C LEU A 41 0.62 7.76 -3.42
N LYS A 42 0.05 8.95 -3.63
CA LYS A 42 -0.51 9.34 -4.94
C LYS A 42 0.58 9.40 -6.01
N GLN A 43 1.77 9.89 -5.67
CA GLN A 43 2.91 9.96 -6.58
C GLN A 43 3.43 8.56 -6.93
N ASP A 44 3.51 7.66 -5.95
CA ASP A 44 3.89 6.26 -6.15
C ASP A 44 2.86 5.50 -6.99
N VAL A 45 1.57 5.71 -6.74
CA VAL A 45 0.49 5.14 -7.58
C VAL A 45 0.58 5.69 -9.00
N LYS A 46 0.77 7.00 -9.18
CA LYS A 46 0.90 7.60 -10.51
C LYS A 46 2.11 7.05 -11.26
N ARG A 47 3.26 6.93 -10.57
CA ARG A 47 4.50 6.39 -11.14
C ARG A 47 4.35 4.91 -11.48
N GLY A 48 3.77 4.13 -10.57
CA GLY A 48 3.48 2.71 -10.76
C GLY A 48 2.47 2.46 -11.88
N ALA A 49 1.42 3.28 -11.97
CA ALA A 49 0.41 3.21 -13.03
C ALA A 49 1.00 3.59 -14.40
N ALA A 50 1.83 4.64 -14.47
CA ALA A 50 2.50 5.03 -15.71
C ALA A 50 3.43 3.92 -16.20
N SER A 51 4.26 3.35 -15.31
CA SER A 51 5.15 2.24 -15.68
C SER A 51 4.39 0.96 -16.01
N GLY A 52 3.33 0.65 -15.25
CA GLY A 52 2.52 -0.55 -15.45
C GLY A 52 1.72 -0.49 -16.75
N GLY A 53 1.14 0.67 -17.06
CA GLY A 53 0.42 0.91 -18.31
C GLY A 53 1.33 0.82 -19.52
N ALA A 54 2.48 1.49 -19.49
CA ALA A 54 3.46 1.43 -20.57
C ALA A 54 3.99 0.01 -20.81
N LEU A 55 4.30 -0.74 -19.75
CA LEU A 55 4.73 -2.14 -19.87
C LEU A 55 3.64 -3.05 -20.44
N SER A 56 2.38 -2.82 -20.07
CA SER A 56 1.24 -3.59 -20.61
C SER A 56 1.07 -3.34 -22.11
N LEU A 57 1.15 -2.08 -22.54
CA LEU A 57 1.06 -1.71 -23.95
C LEU A 57 2.26 -2.23 -24.75
N ALA A 58 3.47 -2.10 -24.22
CA ALA A 58 4.68 -2.64 -24.84
C ALA A 58 4.59 -4.17 -24.99
N GLY A 59 4.09 -4.88 -23.97
CA GLY A 59 3.84 -6.31 -24.04
C GLY A 59 2.81 -6.68 -25.12
N LEU A 60 1.73 -5.91 -25.24
CA LEU A 60 0.72 -6.13 -26.28
C LEU A 60 1.30 -5.94 -27.69
N ILE A 61 2.05 -4.85 -27.91
CA ILE A 61 2.71 -4.58 -29.20
C ILE A 61 3.72 -5.70 -29.53
N LEU A 62 4.50 -6.16 -28.54
CA LEU A 62 5.45 -7.26 -28.72
C LEU A 62 4.73 -8.54 -29.18
N VAL A 63 3.64 -8.92 -28.49
CA VAL A 63 2.83 -10.09 -28.86
C VAL A 63 2.23 -9.94 -30.26
N PHE A 64 1.73 -8.76 -30.60
CA PHE A 64 1.17 -8.49 -31.93
C PHE A 64 2.24 -8.49 -33.04
N SER A 65 3.51 -8.21 -32.70
CA SER A 65 4.64 -8.26 -33.63
C SER A 65 5.20 -9.67 -33.86
N LEU A 66 4.87 -10.66 -33.00
CA LEU A 66 5.40 -12.03 -33.07
C LEU A 66 5.21 -12.71 -34.44
N PRO A 67 4.05 -12.60 -35.12
CA PRO A 67 3.89 -13.20 -36.45
C PRO A 67 4.90 -12.63 -37.43
N MET A 68 5.07 -11.30 -37.44
CA MET A 68 5.99 -10.60 -38.33
C MET A 68 7.45 -10.96 -38.02
N LEU A 69 7.82 -11.07 -36.74
CA LEU A 69 9.13 -11.55 -36.31
C LEU A 69 9.40 -12.99 -36.78
N ASN A 70 8.38 -13.85 -36.73
CA ASN A 70 8.50 -15.23 -37.20
C ASN A 70 8.75 -15.29 -38.71
N PHE A 71 8.02 -14.49 -39.51
CA PHE A 71 8.28 -14.34 -40.94
C PHE A 71 9.72 -13.87 -41.20
N ALA A 72 10.17 -12.82 -40.51
CA ALA A 72 11.52 -12.28 -40.68
C ALA A 72 12.61 -13.33 -40.38
N LEU A 73 12.46 -14.09 -39.30
CA LEU A 73 13.38 -15.18 -38.95
C LEU A 73 13.33 -16.31 -39.98
N ALA A 74 12.14 -16.72 -40.42
CA ALA A 74 11.99 -17.82 -41.37
C ALA A 74 12.66 -17.49 -42.71
N TYR A 75 12.46 -16.26 -43.21
CA TYR A 75 13.14 -15.80 -44.43
C TYR A 75 14.65 -15.63 -44.22
N GLY A 76 15.10 -15.16 -43.05
CA GLY A 76 16.52 -15.06 -42.72
C GLY A 76 17.24 -16.41 -42.61
N ILE A 77 16.58 -17.44 -42.09
CA ILE A 77 17.12 -18.81 -42.05
C ILE A 77 17.13 -19.41 -43.46
N ARG A 78 16.08 -19.14 -44.24
CA ARG A 78 15.97 -19.62 -45.63
C ARG A 78 17.08 -19.08 -46.52
N THR A 79 17.48 -17.81 -46.37
CA THR A 79 18.55 -17.21 -47.19
C THR A 79 19.92 -17.83 -46.91
N TRP A 80 20.18 -18.31 -45.70
CA TRP A 80 21.46 -18.92 -45.33
C TRP A 80 21.51 -20.43 -45.62
N SER A 81 20.39 -21.13 -45.41
CA SER A 81 20.36 -22.60 -45.41
C SER A 81 19.71 -23.23 -46.66
N ASN A 82 18.96 -22.46 -47.46
CA ASN A 82 18.17 -22.95 -48.61
C ASN A 82 17.21 -24.13 -48.32
N TRP A 83 16.98 -24.42 -47.03
CA TRP A 83 16.10 -25.48 -46.54
C TRP A 83 14.63 -25.23 -46.85
N ASN A 84 13.82 -26.29 -46.75
CA ASN A 84 12.36 -26.19 -46.91
C ASN A 84 11.77 -25.09 -46.00
N LEU A 85 10.88 -24.26 -46.56
CA LEU A 85 10.24 -23.14 -45.85
C LEU A 85 9.58 -23.60 -44.56
N ALA A 86 8.93 -24.76 -44.58
CA ALA A 86 8.24 -25.32 -43.41
C ALA A 86 9.21 -25.55 -42.23
N LEU A 87 10.40 -26.08 -42.50
CA LEU A 87 11.43 -26.27 -41.47
C LEU A 87 11.93 -24.93 -40.93
N CYS A 88 12.07 -23.91 -41.78
CA CYS A 88 12.50 -22.57 -41.37
C CYS A 88 11.48 -21.90 -40.44
N PHE A 89 10.18 -22.03 -40.73
CA PHE A 89 9.10 -21.57 -39.85
C PHE A 89 9.09 -22.31 -38.51
N LEU A 90 9.26 -23.64 -38.54
CA LEU A 90 9.31 -24.45 -37.33
C LEU A 90 10.49 -24.06 -36.43
N LEU A 91 11.67 -23.84 -37.03
CA LEU A 91 12.87 -23.40 -36.30
C LEU A 91 12.69 -21.99 -35.73
N SER A 92 12.10 -21.08 -36.50
CA SER A 92 11.81 -19.70 -36.06
C SER A 92 10.82 -19.69 -34.90
N PHE A 93 9.81 -20.55 -34.95
CA PHE A 93 8.87 -20.74 -33.85
C PHE A 93 9.57 -21.29 -32.61
N ALA A 94 10.39 -22.36 -32.76
CA ALA A 94 11.16 -22.93 -31.67
C ALA A 94 12.10 -21.90 -31.02
N ALA A 95 12.77 -21.07 -31.83
CA ALA A 95 13.62 -19.99 -31.34
C ALA A 95 12.83 -18.95 -30.52
N ASN A 96 11.67 -18.51 -31.02
CA ASN A 96 10.79 -17.60 -30.27
C ASN A 96 10.30 -18.20 -28.95
N VAL A 97 9.94 -19.50 -28.94
CA VAL A 97 9.54 -20.21 -27.72
C VAL A 97 10.68 -20.27 -26.70
N LEU A 98 11.91 -20.56 -27.15
CA LEU A 98 13.09 -20.55 -26.27
C LEU A 98 13.34 -19.17 -25.65
N VAL A 99 13.26 -18.12 -26.45
CA VAL A 99 13.40 -16.73 -25.96
C VAL A 99 12.28 -16.39 -24.97
N ALA A 100 11.03 -16.75 -25.28
CA ALA A 100 9.90 -16.55 -24.37
C ALA A 100 10.08 -17.29 -23.04
N LEU A 101 10.59 -18.53 -23.08
CA LEU A 101 10.88 -19.32 -21.88
C LEU A 101 11.97 -18.66 -21.02
N LEU A 102 13.05 -18.19 -21.65
CA LEU A 102 14.12 -17.45 -20.96
C LEU A 102 13.60 -16.16 -20.31
N LEU A 103 12.83 -15.36 -21.03
CA LEU A 103 12.21 -14.14 -20.48
C LEU A 103 11.26 -14.47 -19.32
N ALA A 104 10.46 -15.53 -19.44
CA ALA A 104 9.57 -15.97 -18.36
C ALA A 104 10.34 -16.41 -17.11
N LEU A 105 11.45 -17.12 -17.27
CA LEU A 105 12.33 -17.52 -16.16
C LEU A 105 12.95 -16.30 -15.48
N ILE A 106 13.48 -15.34 -16.24
CA ILE A 106 14.02 -14.09 -15.71
C ILE A 106 12.91 -13.33 -14.96
N GLY A 107 11.75 -13.15 -15.58
CA GLY A 107 10.59 -12.51 -14.96
C GLY A 107 10.18 -13.20 -13.65
N MET A 108 10.19 -14.54 -13.61
CA MET A 108 9.90 -15.29 -12.40
C MET A 108 10.96 -15.08 -11.32
N VAL A 109 12.24 -15.05 -11.66
CA VAL A 109 13.33 -14.79 -10.70
C VAL A 109 13.21 -13.38 -10.12
N PHE A 110 12.96 -12.37 -10.95
CA PHE A 110 12.69 -11.00 -10.50
C PHE A 110 11.45 -10.92 -9.62
N ALA A 111 10.36 -11.58 -10.01
CA ALA A 111 9.14 -11.65 -9.23
C ALA A 111 9.36 -12.37 -7.88
N LYS A 112 10.14 -13.45 -7.84
CA LYS A 112 10.52 -14.14 -6.60
C LYS A 112 11.38 -13.25 -5.71
N LYS A 113 12.32 -12.49 -6.29
CA LYS A 113 13.16 -11.52 -5.56
C LYS A 113 12.33 -10.39 -4.97
N ALA A 114 11.39 -9.84 -5.74
CA ALA A 114 10.42 -8.84 -5.28
C ALA A 114 9.48 -9.39 -4.20
N LYS A 115 9.02 -10.65 -4.34
CA LYS A 115 8.22 -11.34 -3.32
C LYS A 115 9.01 -11.66 -2.05
N LYS A 116 10.33 -11.83 -2.11
CA LYS A 116 11.18 -12.05 -0.94
C LYS A 116 11.40 -10.75 -0.15
N GLY A 117 11.44 -9.59 -0.84
CA GLY A 117 11.47 -8.24 -0.24
C GLY A 117 10.10 -7.73 0.24
N ARG A 118 9.30 -8.61 0.85
CA ARG A 118 7.84 -8.53 1.08
C ARG A 118 7.35 -7.43 2.07
N GLY A 119 7.82 -6.20 1.97
CA GLY A 119 7.28 -5.06 2.72
C GLY A 119 5.82 -4.73 2.34
N PRO A 120 5.51 -4.44 1.05
CA PRO A 120 4.19 -3.93 0.66
C PRO A 120 3.04 -4.96 0.73
N GLN A 121 3.30 -6.22 0.39
CA GLN A 121 2.27 -7.28 0.41
C GLN A 121 1.93 -7.76 1.83
N LYS A 122 2.89 -7.77 2.75
CA LYS A 122 2.62 -8.12 4.15
C LYS A 122 1.77 -7.05 4.82
N VAL A 123 2.05 -5.77 4.56
CA VAL A 123 1.26 -4.64 5.09
C VAL A 123 -0.17 -4.68 4.55
N ALA A 124 -0.37 -4.92 3.25
CA ALA A 124 -1.72 -5.04 2.69
C ALA A 124 -2.50 -6.25 3.25
N ALA A 125 -1.81 -7.37 3.49
CA ALA A 125 -2.41 -8.56 4.11
C ALA A 125 -2.76 -8.31 5.59
N SER A 126 -1.85 -7.72 6.37
CA SER A 126 -2.09 -7.37 7.77
C SER A 126 -3.23 -6.36 7.92
N VAL A 127 -3.34 -5.36 7.04
CA VAL A 127 -4.47 -4.40 7.07
C VAL A 127 -5.80 -5.09 6.77
N LYS A 128 -5.84 -6.03 5.81
CA LYS A 128 -7.05 -6.84 5.56
C LYS A 128 -7.40 -7.75 6.73
N GLU A 129 -6.41 -8.32 7.39
CA GLU A 129 -6.59 -9.18 8.55
C GLU A 129 -7.12 -8.37 9.76
N THR A 130 -6.53 -7.20 10.04
CA THR A 130 -7.01 -6.28 11.08
C THR A 130 -8.43 -5.79 10.79
N ALA A 131 -8.75 -5.46 9.54
CA ALA A 131 -10.12 -5.10 9.15
C ALA A 131 -11.10 -6.27 9.36
N GLY A 132 -10.69 -7.50 9.07
CA GLY A 132 -11.50 -8.70 9.30
C GLY A 132 -11.76 -8.98 10.79
N VAL A 133 -10.77 -8.75 11.65
CA VAL A 133 -10.92 -8.89 13.11
C VAL A 133 -11.84 -7.81 13.68
N LEU A 134 -11.69 -6.56 13.23
CA LEU A 134 -12.54 -5.44 13.66
C LEU A 134 -14.00 -5.58 13.18
N GLN A 135 -14.23 -6.17 12.00
CA GLN A 135 -15.59 -6.46 11.54
C GLN A 135 -16.23 -7.65 12.29
N LYS A 136 -15.43 -8.62 12.74
CA LYS A 136 -15.91 -9.73 13.58
C LYS A 136 -16.16 -9.33 15.03
N ALA A 137 -15.47 -8.32 15.53
CA ALA A 137 -15.74 -7.72 16.83
C ALA A 137 -17.01 -6.85 16.76
N LYS A 138 -18.19 -7.48 16.78
CA LYS A 138 -19.45 -6.77 17.08
C LYS A 138 -19.28 -6.01 18.41
N PRO A 139 -19.67 -4.73 18.51
CA PRO A 139 -19.74 -4.03 19.79
C PRO A 139 -20.65 -4.82 20.72
N HIS A 140 -20.12 -5.41 21.78
CA HIS A 140 -20.95 -6.03 22.80
C HIS A 140 -21.79 -4.93 23.46
N PRO A 141 -23.13 -5.03 23.42
CA PRO A 141 -23.98 -4.18 24.24
C PRO A 141 -23.55 -4.39 25.69
N ARG A 142 -23.07 -3.33 26.33
CA ARG A 142 -22.81 -3.32 27.77
C ARG A 142 -24.09 -3.83 28.45
N PRO A 143 -24.06 -4.94 29.21
CA PRO A 143 -25.23 -5.34 29.98
C PRO A 143 -25.65 -4.14 30.82
N ALA A 144 -26.91 -3.71 30.68
CA ALA A 144 -27.46 -2.71 31.57
C ALA A 144 -27.26 -3.24 33.00
N LEU A 145 -26.56 -2.47 33.83
CA LEU A 145 -26.33 -2.80 35.22
C LEU A 145 -27.70 -3.11 35.86
N PRO A 146 -27.85 -4.22 36.60
CA PRO A 146 -29.08 -4.52 37.31
C PRO A 146 -29.46 -3.32 38.17
N LYS A 147 -30.69 -2.83 38.00
CA LYS A 147 -31.25 -1.65 38.69
C LYS A 147 -31.45 -1.85 40.20
N ASP A 148 -30.94 -2.96 40.74
CA ASP A 148 -31.19 -3.45 42.10
C ASP A 148 -29.93 -3.46 42.97
N ARG A 149 -28.82 -2.84 42.53
CA ARG A 149 -27.78 -2.40 43.47
C ARG A 149 -28.27 -1.13 44.17
N GLY A 150 -29.08 -1.34 45.20
CA GLY A 150 -29.29 -0.34 46.23
C GLY A 150 -27.96 0.06 46.91
N PRO A 151 -27.93 1.21 47.59
CA PRO A 151 -26.72 1.79 48.20
C PRO A 151 -26.04 0.91 49.26
N GLU A 152 -26.65 -0.19 49.68
CA GLU A 152 -26.08 -1.07 50.71
C GLU A 152 -24.92 -1.95 50.20
N ALA A 153 -24.94 -2.34 48.92
CA ALA A 153 -23.89 -3.19 48.35
C ALA A 153 -22.56 -2.45 48.11
N ILE A 154 -22.61 -1.12 47.96
CA ILE A 154 -21.41 -0.27 47.84
C ILE A 154 -20.80 0.06 49.21
N GLU A 155 -21.61 0.12 50.27
CA GLU A 155 -21.14 0.38 51.63
C GLU A 155 -20.52 -0.87 52.28
N ALA A 156 -21.03 -2.07 51.96
CA ALA A 156 -20.46 -3.34 52.42
C ALA A 156 -19.05 -3.60 51.85
N VAL A 157 -18.77 -3.15 50.62
CA VAL A 157 -17.43 -3.22 50.02
C VAL A 157 -16.46 -2.19 50.63
N ALA A 158 -16.97 -1.02 51.03
CA ALA A 158 -16.15 0.02 51.64
C ALA A 158 -15.76 -0.29 53.10
N ARG A 159 -16.58 -1.02 53.86
CA ARG A 159 -16.26 -1.42 55.25
C ARG A 159 -15.32 -2.62 55.38
N SER A 160 -15.11 -3.39 54.31
CA SER A 160 -14.27 -4.60 54.35
C SER A 160 -12.78 -4.34 54.03
N SER A 161 -12.40 -3.07 53.79
CA SER A 161 -11.02 -2.67 53.49
C SER A 161 -10.43 -1.68 54.51
N SER A 162 -11.03 -1.59 55.70
CA SER A 162 -10.48 -0.88 56.86
C SER A 162 -10.20 -1.84 58.01
#